data_AF-A0ABD0RDK6-F1
#
_entry.id   AF-A0ABD0RDK6-F1
#
_cell.length_a   1.000
_cell.length_b   1.000
_cell.length_c   1.000
_cell.angle_alpha   90.00
_cell.angle_beta   90.00
_cell.angle_gamma   90.00
#
_symmetry.space_group_name_H-M   'P 1'
#
loop_
_entity.id
_entity.type
_entity.pdbx_description
1 polymer ?
#
loop_
_entity_poly.entity_id
_entity_poly.type
_entity_poly.pdbx_seq_one_letter_code
_entity_poly.pdbx_strand_id
1 'polypeptide(L)'
;DVKAQCTIPLLGYQVEDNQKSVDHPLTSFRLCQSKSVHFFTADTEEVKLRWLKVIRKAVIGEIPECQTPVDGDLANGCQEGVPDGT
;
A
#
# COMPACT_ATOMS: atom_id res chain seq x y z
N ASP A 1 -2.38 14.56 17.39
CA ASP A 1 -2.60 13.34 16.61
C ASP A 1 -3.33 13.70 15.32
N VAL A 2 -2.88 13.20 14.17
CA VAL A 2 -3.50 13.48 12.87
C VAL A 2 -4.34 12.27 12.50
N LYS A 3 -5.66 12.41 12.45
CA LYS A 3 -6.57 11.32 12.08
C LYS A 3 -6.64 11.19 10.57
N ALA A 4 -6.73 9.94 10.08
CA ALA A 4 -7.04 9.70 8.69
C ALA A 4 -8.39 10.36 8.32
N GLN A 5 -8.41 11.08 7.21
CA GLN A 5 -9.63 11.73 6.73
C GLN A 5 -10.60 10.73 6.12
N CYS A 6 -10.07 9.69 5.45
CA CYS A 6 -10.84 8.65 4.79
C CYS A 6 -10.12 7.30 4.93
N THR A 7 -10.88 6.20 4.92
CA THR A 7 -10.35 4.83 4.86
C THR A 7 -11.07 4.07 3.76
N ILE A 8 -10.30 3.32 2.96
CA ILE A 8 -10.83 2.49 1.88
C ILE A 8 -10.53 1.03 2.24
N PRO A 9 -11.55 0.17 2.42
CA PRO A 9 -11.34 -1.26 2.64
C PRO A 9 -10.88 -1.88 1.32
N LEU A 10 -9.66 -2.43 1.26
CA LEU A 10 -9.09 -2.89 -0.02
C LEU A 10 -9.62 -4.26 -0.48
N LEU A 11 -10.13 -5.10 0.42
CA LEU A 11 -10.53 -6.48 0.08
C LEU A 11 -11.62 -6.51 -1.00
N GLY A 12 -11.36 -7.23 -2.09
CA GLY A 12 -12.29 -7.38 -3.21
C GLY A 12 -12.32 -6.20 -4.20
N TYR A 13 -11.43 -5.20 -4.07
CA TYR A 13 -11.23 -4.19 -5.11
C TYR A 13 -10.44 -4.75 -6.29
N GLN A 14 -10.75 -4.29 -7.49
CA GLN A 14 -9.94 -4.53 -8.68
C GLN A 14 -8.92 -3.41 -8.84
N VAL A 15 -7.67 -3.78 -9.13
CA VAL A 15 -6.55 -2.86 -9.34
C VAL A 15 -6.28 -2.73 -10.83
N GLU A 16 -6.46 -1.54 -11.39
CA GLU A 16 -6.20 -1.25 -12.80
C GLU A 16 -5.03 -0.28 -12.95
N ASP A 17 -4.06 -0.67 -13.79
CA ASP A 17 -2.91 0.16 -14.15
C ASP A 17 -3.21 0.95 -15.42
N ASN A 18 -3.17 2.28 -15.33
CA ASN A 18 -3.55 3.19 -16.41
C ASN A 18 -2.39 3.48 -17.39
N GLN A 19 -1.44 2.56 -17.54
CA GLN A 19 -0.24 2.76 -18.37
C GLN A 19 -0.53 3.01 -19.86
N LYS A 20 -1.76 2.75 -20.34
CA LYS A 20 -2.15 2.86 -21.76
C LYS A 20 -3.18 3.93 -22.07
N SER A 21 -3.68 4.67 -21.08
CA SER A 21 -4.66 5.73 -21.31
C SER A 21 -3.95 7.05 -21.63
N VAL A 22 -4.19 7.58 -22.83
CA VAL A 22 -3.66 8.88 -23.30
C VAL A 22 -4.08 10.05 -22.39
N ASP A 23 -5.18 9.90 -21.67
CA ASP A 23 -5.78 10.97 -20.86
C ASP A 23 -5.28 11.04 -19.41
N HIS A 24 -4.40 10.12 -18.97
CA HIS A 24 -3.95 10.06 -17.58
C HIS A 24 -2.42 9.98 -17.44
N PRO A 25 -1.84 10.55 -16.36
CA PRO A 25 -0.40 10.42 -16.10
C PRO A 25 0.03 8.96 -15.97
N LEU A 26 1.22 8.63 -16.50
CA LEU A 26 1.81 7.29 -16.41
C LEU A 26 2.00 6.77 -14.97
N THR A 27 2.07 7.70 -14.01
CA THR A 27 2.16 7.43 -12.57
C THR A 27 0.80 7.18 -11.89
N SER A 28 -0.28 7.06 -12.67
CA SER A 28 -1.65 6.87 -12.15
C SER A 28 -2.13 5.43 -12.20
N PHE A 29 -2.99 5.08 -11.25
CA PHE A 29 -3.70 3.80 -11.19
C PHE A 29 -5.09 4.02 -10.57
N ARG A 30 -5.98 3.03 -10.69
CA ARG A 30 -7.30 3.11 -10.07
C ARG A 30 -7.71 1.83 -9.33
N LEU A 31 -8.54 2.02 -8.32
CA LEU A 31 -9.23 0.95 -7.61
C LEU A 31 -10.72 1.00 -7.93
N CYS A 32 -11.27 -0.13 -8.38
CA CYS A 32 -12.66 -0.26 -8.79
C CYS A 32 -13.37 -1.34 -7.98
N GLN A 33 -14.52 -1.01 -7.38
CA GLN A 33 -15.40 -1.97 -6.73
C GLN A 33 -16.85 -1.54 -6.90
N SER A 34 -17.64 -2.34 -7.62
CA SER A 34 -19.06 -2.11 -7.86
C SER A 34 -19.36 -0.69 -8.39
N LYS A 35 -19.71 0.26 -7.50
CA LYS A 35 -20.04 1.66 -7.85
C LYS A 35 -18.97 2.67 -7.43
N SER A 36 -17.87 2.20 -6.85
CA SER A 36 -16.78 3.03 -6.35
C SER A 36 -15.57 2.93 -7.27
N VAL A 37 -15.08 4.09 -7.71
CA VAL A 37 -13.82 4.22 -8.45
C VAL A 37 -12.97 5.29 -7.78
N HIS A 38 -11.76 4.90 -7.36
CA HIS A 38 -10.80 5.80 -6.75
C HIS A 38 -9.57 5.92 -7.64
N PHE A 39 -9.24 7.15 -8.01
CA PHE A 39 -8.08 7.46 -8.82
C PHE A 39 -6.93 7.92 -7.92
N PHE A 40 -5.76 7.34 -8.16
CA PHE A 40 -4.53 7.67 -7.47
C PHE A 40 -3.47 8.06 -8.48
N THR A 41 -2.63 9.03 -8.11
CA THR A 41 -1.46 9.45 -8.86
C THR A 41 -0.29 9.47 -7.89
N ALA A 42 0.81 8.83 -8.26
CA ALA A 42 2.04 8.87 -7.50
C ALA A 42 3.00 9.94 -8.04
N ASP A 43 3.95 10.37 -7.21
CA ASP A 43 4.99 11.32 -7.61
C ASP A 43 5.88 10.77 -8.72
N THR A 44 6.19 9.47 -8.68
CA THR A 44 7.02 8.78 -9.68
C THR A 44 6.45 7.43 -10.07
N GLU A 45 6.92 6.89 -11.19
CA GLU A 45 6.50 5.57 -11.67
C GLU A 45 6.96 4.46 -10.72
N GLU A 46 8.16 4.58 -10.13
CA GLU A 46 8.66 3.59 -9.16
C GLU A 46 7.79 3.54 -7.90
N VAL A 47 7.27 4.69 -7.46
CA VAL A 47 6.33 4.76 -6.34
C VAL A 47 4.99 4.16 -6.73
N LYS A 48 4.46 4.44 -7.93
CA LYS A 48 3.25 3.77 -8.47
C LYS A 48 3.40 2.25 -8.43
N LEU A 49 4.52 1.73 -8.95
CA LEU A 49 4.76 0.28 -9.02
C LEU A 49 4.83 -0.36 -7.63
N ARG A 50 5.44 0.33 -6.65
CA ARG A 50 5.44 -0.12 -5.24
C ARG A 50 4.03 -0.16 -4.65
N TRP A 51 3.22 0.87 -4.88
CA TRP A 51 1.80 0.88 -4.48
C TRP A 51 1.02 -0.27 -5.12
N LEU A 52 1.14 -0.46 -6.43
CA LEU A 52 0.48 -1.55 -7.14
C LEU A 52 0.87 -2.92 -6.58
N LYS A 53 2.16 -3.13 -6.25
CA LYS A 53 2.63 -4.39 -5.67
C LYS A 53 1.97 -4.69 -4.33
N VAL A 54 1.90 -3.72 -3.41
CA VAL A 54 1.33 -3.94 -2.08
C VAL A 54 -0.18 -4.03 -2.10
N ILE A 55 -0.86 -3.17 -2.89
CA ILE A 55 -2.32 -3.16 -2.97
C ILE A 55 -2.82 -4.46 -3.62
N ARG A 56 -2.16 -4.97 -4.67
CA ARG A 56 -2.54 -6.26 -5.30
C ARG A 56 -2.56 -7.44 -4.33
N LYS A 57 -1.67 -7.46 -3.32
CA LYS A 57 -1.71 -8.45 -2.24
C LYS A 57 -2.85 -8.16 -1.26
N ALA A 58 -3.01 -6.90 -0.87
CA ALA A 58 -4.04 -6.50 0.08
C ALA A 58 -5.48 -6.74 -0.43
N VAL A 59 -5.75 -6.58 -1.74
CA VAL A 59 -7.10 -6.80 -2.29
C VAL A 59 -7.57 -8.25 -2.23
N ILE A 60 -6.64 -9.20 -2.05
CA ILE A 60 -6.94 -10.63 -1.81
C ILE A 60 -6.73 -11.04 -0.35
N GLY A 61 -6.44 -10.09 0.55
CA GLY A 61 -6.25 -10.34 1.98
C GLY A 61 -4.86 -10.84 2.36
N GLU A 62 -3.90 -10.82 1.43
CA GLU A 62 -2.51 -11.16 1.73
C GLU A 62 -1.76 -9.97 2.34
N ILE A 63 -0.92 -10.25 3.34
CA ILE A 63 -0.04 -9.25 3.95
C ILE A 63 1.20 -9.11 3.06
N PRO A 64 1.50 -7.92 2.52
CA PRO A 64 2.75 -7.71 1.80
C PRO A 64 3.93 -7.93 2.74
N GLU A 65 4.90 -8.73 2.32
CA GLU A 65 6.15 -8.93 3.05
C GLU A 65 6.78 -7.57 3.33
N CYS A 66 7.08 -7.30 4.61
CA CYS A 66 7.75 -6.08 5.02
C CYS A 66 9.06 -5.96 4.22
N GLN A 67 9.12 -5.00 3.30
CA GLN A 67 10.37 -4.62 2.68
C GLN A 67 11.15 -3.88 3.76
N THR A 68 12.02 -4.61 4.48
CA THR A 68 13.07 -3.95 5.26
C THR A 68 13.86 -3.11 4.27
N PRO A 69 13.98 -1.78 4.46
CA PRO A 69 14.86 -0.98 3.63
C PRO A 69 16.27 -1.57 3.80
N VAL A 70 16.80 -2.17 2.74
CA VAL A 70 18.15 -2.72 2.70
C VAL A 70 19.14 -1.59 2.51
N ASP A 71 19.19 -0.63 3.42
CA ASP A 71 20.31 0.29 3.56
C ASP A 71 20.33 0.87 4.97
N GLY A 72 21.25 0.35 5.79
CA GLY A 72 21.93 1.08 6.86
C GLY A 72 21.13 1.57 8.08
N ASP A 73 21.45 0.97 9.22
CA ASP A 73 21.42 1.54 10.57
C ASP A 73 20.12 1.45 11.40
N LEU A 74 20.23 0.63 12.45
CA LEU A 74 19.65 0.74 13.78
C LEU A 74 18.11 0.72 13.94
N ALA A 75 17.58 -0.46 14.28
CA ALA A 75 17.00 -0.70 15.62
C ALA A 75 16.45 -2.13 15.70
N ASN A 76 17.30 -3.04 16.17
CA ASN A 76 16.82 -4.24 16.83
C ASN A 76 16.22 -3.79 18.17
N GLY A 77 14.90 -3.87 18.32
CA GLY A 77 14.23 -3.26 19.46
C GLY A 77 12.75 -3.61 19.58
N CYS A 78 12.37 -4.85 19.29
CA CYS A 78 11.06 -5.38 19.67
C CYS A 78 11.24 -6.75 20.31
N GLN A 79 11.82 -6.80 21.51
CA GLN A 79 11.56 -7.91 22.41
C GLN A 79 10.63 -7.40 23.52
N GLU A 80 9.40 -7.82 23.33
CA GLU A 80 8.24 -7.85 24.20
C GLU A 80 8.60 -7.93 25.69
N GLY A 81 7.99 -7.05 26.48
CA GLY A 81 8.13 -7.08 27.93
C GLY A 81 7.23 -8.11 28.60
N VAL A 82 7.73 -8.60 29.75
CA VAL A 82 7.02 -8.98 31.00
C VAL A 82 6.48 -10.44 31.07
N PRO A 83 6.49 -11.16 32.24
CA PRO A 83 6.65 -10.69 33.64
C PRO A 83 7.70 -11.38 34.54
N ASP A 84 7.90 -10.69 35.67
CA ASP A 84 8.41 -11.11 36.98
C ASP A 84 7.89 -12.49 37.47
N GLY A 85 8.75 -13.24 38.18
CA GLY A 85 8.34 -14.40 38.98
C GLY A 85 9.34 -15.56 39.06
N THR A 86 10.33 -15.47 39.96
CA THR A 86 10.70 -16.45 41.02
C THR A 86 12.04 -16.06 41.65
#